data_AF-F0F796-F1
#
_entry.id   AF-F0F796-F1
#
_cell.length_a   1.000
_cell.length_b   1.000
_cell.length_c   1.000
_cell.angle_alpha   90.00
_cell.angle_beta   90.00
_cell.angle_gamma   90.00
#
_symmetry.space_group_name_H-M   'P 1'
#
loop_
_entity.id
_entity.type
_entity.pdbx_description
1 polymer ?
#
loop_
_entity_poly.entity_id
_entity_poly.type
_entity_poly.pdbx_seq_one_letter_code
_entity_poly.pdbx_strand_id
1 'polypeptide(L)'
;MCIFAYMKTRMCLLLTVLAALLSCQQKRLPAYPATDDGIARMRLDSAALFAGRHDARNAMYQLKAAEKHLFNVTEDSLKFTTYYRIALLNAQSGAYRLALDYLSHAAGHADDSKRSHRLTDVYLEKASVFNQMGLRDSALLYIKRAETFRPRIRKDQEKTLQEIRTRIEKHQVLSVSPEKDIEMVQIQDRYEVAVAQRKALQLQLYIAYLLLLLVAVTIGVVVWFRRRLRQQTRSYRKLQQETEQNIQQTLQRKDATIDEMKTEIDNRLNELKQLKASLPAPVEDAKTIDSIEQMKLGIDTLYTIMKGGNLSQMGKREQLAVNVIMPSFDYDLSYVINNPHYAFTPKETFYYIMEHNGMTDEQKAEAFCCTAQAVRSIKSRMKRKMENRTKPS
;
A
#
# COMPACT_ATOMS: atom_id res chain seq x y z
N MET A 1 -18.30 -62.99 39.07
CA MET A 1 -18.37 -63.27 37.62
C MET A 1 -18.61 -62.03 36.74
N CYS A 2 -18.71 -60.80 37.27
CA CYS A 2 -19.04 -59.62 36.45
C CYS A 2 -17.84 -58.89 35.80
N ILE A 3 -16.59 -59.21 36.17
CA ILE A 3 -15.40 -58.56 35.60
C ILE A 3 -14.99 -59.20 34.25
N PHE A 4 -15.20 -60.50 34.09
CA PHE A 4 -14.84 -61.24 32.87
C PHE A 4 -15.72 -60.91 31.67
N ALA A 5 -17.00 -60.56 31.89
CA ALA A 5 -17.91 -60.17 30.82
C ALA A 5 -17.57 -58.78 30.24
N TYR A 6 -17.04 -57.88 31.05
CA TYR A 6 -16.70 -56.51 30.64
C TYR A 6 -15.37 -56.43 29.84
N MET A 7 -14.41 -57.31 30.11
CA MET A 7 -13.17 -57.39 29.31
C MET A 7 -13.41 -57.96 27.91
N LYS A 8 -14.34 -58.91 27.76
CA LYS A 8 -14.61 -59.59 26.47
C LYS A 8 -15.26 -58.65 25.44
N THR A 9 -16.16 -57.76 25.88
CA THR A 9 -16.80 -56.75 25.02
C THR A 9 -15.84 -55.65 24.57
N ARG A 10 -14.94 -55.18 25.44
CA ARG A 10 -13.91 -54.20 25.06
C ARG A 10 -12.90 -54.78 24.06
N MET A 11 -12.53 -56.05 24.21
CA MET A 11 -11.60 -56.71 23.30
C MET A 11 -12.22 -56.94 21.92
N CYS A 12 -13.49 -57.33 21.85
CA CYS A 12 -14.23 -57.44 20.59
C CYS A 12 -14.39 -56.08 19.89
N LEU A 13 -14.71 -55.00 20.63
CA LEU A 13 -14.79 -53.65 20.08
C LEU A 13 -13.44 -53.18 19.49
N LEU A 14 -12.34 -53.40 20.21
CA LEU A 14 -10.99 -53.10 19.71
C LEU A 14 -10.64 -53.87 18.45
N LEU A 15 -10.98 -55.16 18.38
CA LEU A 15 -10.79 -56.00 17.19
C LEU A 15 -11.64 -55.53 15.99
N THR A 16 -12.88 -55.10 16.20
CA THR A 16 -13.71 -54.54 15.13
C THR A 16 -13.21 -53.20 14.61
N VAL A 17 -12.66 -52.35 15.49
CA VAL A 17 -12.05 -51.07 15.09
C VAL A 17 -10.73 -51.30 14.34
N LEU A 18 -9.90 -52.24 14.79
CA LEU A 18 -8.68 -52.64 14.08
C LEU A 18 -8.98 -53.27 12.71
N ALA A 19 -10.02 -54.10 12.61
CA ALA A 19 -10.46 -54.67 11.34
C ALA A 19 -11.02 -53.60 10.38
N ALA A 20 -11.74 -52.59 10.89
CA ALA A 20 -12.19 -51.45 10.10
C ALA A 20 -11.04 -50.57 9.60
N LEU A 21 -9.99 -50.37 10.42
CA LEU A 21 -8.78 -49.64 10.03
C LEU A 21 -7.93 -50.40 9.00
N LEU A 22 -7.88 -51.73 9.08
CA LEU A 22 -7.18 -52.59 8.11
C LEU A 22 -7.97 -52.79 6.80
N SER A 23 -9.30 -52.60 6.81
CA SER A 23 -10.16 -52.63 5.62
C SER A 23 -10.01 -51.39 4.73
N CYS A 24 -9.38 -50.32 5.22
CA CYS A 24 -9.01 -49.16 4.40
C CYS A 24 -7.66 -49.40 3.70
N GLN A 25 -7.57 -50.43 2.85
CA GLN A 25 -6.57 -50.45 1.78
C GLN A 25 -6.95 -49.38 0.76
N GLN A 26 -6.58 -48.13 1.06
CA GLN A 26 -6.67 -47.04 0.11
C GLN A 26 -5.71 -47.37 -1.03
N LYS A 27 -6.24 -47.77 -2.19
CA LYS A 27 -5.46 -47.90 -3.43
C LYS A 27 -4.63 -46.63 -3.54
N ARG A 28 -3.30 -46.75 -3.46
CA ARG A 28 -2.39 -45.60 -3.62
C ARG A 28 -2.69 -45.00 -5.00
N LEU A 29 -3.39 -43.87 -5.00
CA LEU A 29 -3.58 -43.08 -6.20
C LEU A 29 -2.20 -42.69 -6.71
N PRO A 30 -1.96 -42.72 -8.03
CA PRO A 30 -0.71 -42.23 -8.59
C PRO A 30 -0.44 -40.81 -8.07
N ALA A 31 0.76 -40.60 -7.53
CA ALA A 31 1.17 -39.30 -7.02
C ALA A 31 1.53 -38.40 -8.21
N TYR A 32 0.64 -37.45 -8.53
CA TYR A 32 0.91 -36.43 -9.53
C TYR A 32 1.53 -35.20 -8.86
N PRO A 33 2.69 -34.71 -9.31
CA PRO A 33 3.26 -33.48 -8.78
C PRO A 33 2.35 -32.29 -9.11
N ALA A 34 2.34 -31.26 -8.25
CA ALA A 34 1.61 -30.01 -8.49
C ALA A 34 2.33 -29.09 -9.51
N THR A 35 2.83 -29.68 -10.59
CA THR A 35 3.47 -29.01 -11.73
C THR A 35 2.56 -29.12 -12.95
N ASP A 36 2.80 -28.31 -14.00
CA ASP A 36 2.02 -28.38 -15.24
C ASP A 36 2.09 -29.78 -15.89
N ASP A 37 3.26 -30.43 -15.84
CA ASP A 37 3.43 -31.83 -16.27
C ASP A 37 2.56 -32.80 -15.46
N GLY A 38 2.57 -32.68 -14.12
CA GLY A 38 1.79 -33.56 -13.25
C GLY A 38 0.28 -33.35 -13.39
N ILE A 39 -0.16 -32.10 -13.52
CA ILE A 39 -1.56 -31.75 -13.75
C ILE A 39 -2.02 -32.28 -15.12
N ALA A 40 -1.23 -32.06 -16.18
CA ALA A 40 -1.57 -32.55 -17.52
C ALA A 40 -1.67 -34.08 -17.56
N ARG A 41 -0.73 -34.81 -16.91
CA ARG A 41 -0.79 -36.28 -16.78
C ARG A 41 -2.01 -36.75 -16.01
N MET A 42 -2.31 -36.16 -14.86
CA MET A 42 -3.50 -36.48 -14.07
C MET A 42 -4.78 -36.34 -14.90
N ARG A 43 -4.89 -35.23 -15.65
CA ARG A 43 -6.04 -34.96 -16.52
C ARG A 43 -6.11 -35.94 -17.68
N LEU A 44 -4.99 -36.28 -18.30
CA LEU A 44 -4.90 -37.28 -19.36
C LEU A 44 -5.35 -38.68 -18.90
N ASP A 45 -4.90 -39.12 -17.72
CA ASP A 45 -5.29 -40.40 -17.13
C ASP A 45 -6.78 -40.42 -16.77
N SER A 46 -7.28 -39.30 -16.22
CA SER A 46 -8.71 -39.12 -15.97
C SER A 46 -9.52 -39.18 -17.26
N ALA A 47 -9.05 -38.56 -18.33
CA ALA A 47 -9.69 -38.64 -19.64
C ALA A 47 -9.74 -40.07 -20.18
N ALA A 48 -8.66 -40.84 -20.02
CA ALA A 48 -8.61 -42.24 -20.41
C ALA A 48 -9.63 -43.09 -19.63
N LEU A 49 -9.80 -42.83 -18.33
CA LEU A 49 -10.81 -43.48 -17.50
C LEU A 49 -12.24 -43.18 -18.00
N PHE A 50 -12.55 -41.93 -18.28
CA PHE A 50 -13.88 -41.53 -18.80
C PHE A 50 -14.13 -42.11 -20.19
N ALA A 51 -13.14 -42.07 -21.09
CA ALA A 51 -13.23 -42.68 -22.41
C ALA A 51 -13.49 -44.19 -22.33
N GLY A 52 -12.84 -44.90 -21.41
CA GLY A 52 -13.07 -46.33 -21.16
C GLY A 52 -14.47 -46.64 -20.63
N ARG A 53 -15.18 -45.66 -20.07
CA ARG A 53 -16.59 -45.74 -19.65
C ARG A 53 -17.57 -45.24 -20.71
N HIS A 54 -17.09 -44.99 -21.93
CA HIS A 54 -17.85 -44.38 -23.02
C HIS A 54 -18.40 -42.98 -22.71
N ASP A 55 -17.79 -42.27 -21.75
CA ASP A 55 -18.14 -40.91 -21.37
C ASP A 55 -17.26 -39.91 -22.13
N ALA A 56 -17.56 -39.74 -23.42
CA ALA A 56 -16.80 -38.88 -24.32
C ALA A 56 -16.82 -37.40 -23.88
N ARG A 57 -17.92 -36.96 -23.26
CA ARG A 57 -18.08 -35.59 -22.77
C ARG A 57 -17.10 -35.28 -21.64
N ASN A 58 -17.07 -36.11 -20.59
CA ASN A 58 -16.14 -35.87 -19.49
C ASN A 58 -14.70 -36.17 -19.91
N ALA A 59 -14.47 -37.11 -20.83
CA ALA A 59 -13.14 -37.32 -21.41
C ALA A 59 -12.64 -36.05 -22.12
N MET A 60 -13.45 -35.43 -22.98
CA MET A 60 -13.09 -34.19 -23.68
C MET A 60 -12.85 -33.04 -22.69
N TYR A 61 -13.69 -32.90 -21.67
CA TYR A 61 -13.50 -31.88 -20.64
C TYR A 61 -12.15 -32.01 -19.94
N GLN A 62 -11.75 -33.24 -19.55
CA GLN A 62 -10.44 -33.48 -18.95
C GLN A 62 -9.30 -33.20 -19.94
N LEU A 63 -9.45 -33.54 -21.21
CA LEU A 63 -8.42 -33.28 -22.23
C LEU A 63 -8.23 -31.78 -22.50
N LYS A 64 -9.31 -30.99 -22.61
CA LYS A 64 -9.22 -29.52 -22.74
C LYS A 64 -8.64 -28.88 -21.47
N ALA A 65 -8.87 -29.49 -20.31
CA ALA A 65 -8.19 -29.10 -19.09
C ALA A 65 -6.68 -29.40 -19.13
N ALA A 66 -6.27 -30.56 -19.66
CA ALA A 66 -4.86 -30.90 -19.86
C ALA A 66 -4.19 -29.95 -20.89
N GLU A 67 -4.87 -29.67 -22.00
CA GLU A 67 -4.40 -28.81 -23.09
C GLU A 67 -3.90 -27.46 -22.61
N LYS A 68 -4.64 -26.83 -21.67
CA LYS A 68 -4.29 -25.54 -21.08
C LYS A 68 -2.88 -25.49 -20.46
N HIS A 69 -2.40 -26.63 -19.96
CA HIS A 69 -1.10 -26.73 -19.32
C HIS A 69 0.02 -27.10 -20.29
N LEU A 70 -0.31 -27.54 -21.53
CA LEU A 70 0.67 -28.05 -22.49
C LEU A 70 1.70 -27.02 -22.94
N PHE A 71 1.42 -25.72 -22.85
CA PHE A 71 2.40 -24.68 -23.18
C PHE A 71 3.67 -24.79 -22.31
N ASN A 72 3.49 -25.10 -21.02
CA ASN A 72 4.57 -25.23 -20.05
C ASN A 72 5.09 -26.67 -19.92
N VAL A 73 4.42 -27.65 -20.52
CA VAL A 73 4.85 -29.04 -20.51
C VAL A 73 6.13 -29.19 -21.32
N THR A 74 7.12 -29.89 -20.78
CA THR A 74 8.40 -30.14 -21.47
C THR A 74 8.39 -31.42 -22.29
N GLU A 75 7.56 -32.39 -21.91
CA GLU A 75 7.52 -33.71 -22.52
C GLU A 75 6.67 -33.74 -23.80
N ASP A 76 7.31 -33.86 -24.98
CA ASP A 76 6.61 -34.02 -26.26
C ASP A 76 5.72 -35.26 -26.32
N SER A 77 6.06 -36.31 -25.58
CA SER A 77 5.24 -37.50 -25.42
C SER A 77 3.87 -37.21 -24.78
N LEU A 78 3.84 -36.31 -23.80
CA LEU A 78 2.61 -35.89 -23.14
C LEU A 78 1.79 -34.97 -24.05
N LYS A 79 2.44 -34.04 -24.76
CA LYS A 79 1.80 -33.17 -25.76
C LYS A 79 1.18 -34.00 -26.90
N PHE A 80 1.97 -34.90 -27.49
CA PHE A 80 1.52 -35.84 -28.52
C PHE A 80 0.27 -36.59 -28.06
N THR A 81 0.33 -37.25 -26.90
CA THR A 81 -0.75 -38.11 -26.43
C THR A 81 -2.03 -37.30 -26.14
N THR A 82 -1.88 -36.09 -25.61
CA THR A 82 -3.01 -35.21 -25.33
C THR A 82 -3.69 -34.76 -26.62
N TYR A 83 -2.95 -34.20 -27.57
CA TYR A 83 -3.51 -33.78 -28.87
C TYR A 83 -4.07 -34.95 -29.67
N TYR A 84 -3.38 -36.09 -29.67
CA TYR A 84 -3.84 -37.29 -30.36
C TYR A 84 -5.16 -37.81 -29.78
N ARG A 85 -5.34 -37.82 -28.45
CA ARG A 85 -6.61 -38.23 -27.83
C ARG A 85 -7.74 -37.24 -28.09
N ILE A 86 -7.46 -35.93 -28.13
CA ILE A 86 -8.46 -34.91 -28.53
C ILE A 86 -8.89 -35.16 -29.97
N ALA A 87 -7.94 -35.41 -30.87
CA ALA A 87 -8.22 -35.77 -32.26
C ALA A 87 -9.11 -37.01 -32.38
N LEU A 88 -8.81 -38.09 -31.64
CA LEU A 88 -9.61 -39.32 -31.68
C LEU A 88 -11.05 -39.09 -31.26
N LEU A 89 -11.29 -38.33 -30.18
CA LEU A 89 -12.66 -38.04 -29.75
C LEU A 89 -13.41 -37.19 -30.76
N ASN A 90 -12.74 -36.20 -31.38
CA ASN A 90 -13.33 -35.40 -32.45
C ASN A 90 -13.63 -36.24 -33.70
N ALA A 91 -12.76 -37.17 -34.09
CA ALA A 91 -13.00 -38.09 -35.21
C ALA A 91 -14.20 -39.01 -34.92
N GLN A 92 -14.30 -39.53 -33.69
CA GLN A 92 -15.41 -40.37 -33.24
C GLN A 92 -16.74 -39.63 -33.16
N SER A 93 -16.72 -38.31 -32.94
CA SER A 93 -17.91 -37.47 -32.90
C SER A 93 -18.34 -36.95 -34.26
N GLY A 94 -17.49 -37.03 -35.29
CA GLY A 94 -17.77 -36.48 -36.61
C GLY A 94 -17.19 -35.07 -36.85
N ALA A 95 -16.50 -34.50 -35.86
CA ALA A 95 -15.80 -33.21 -35.93
C ALA A 95 -14.48 -33.33 -36.74
N TYR A 96 -14.59 -33.78 -38.00
CA TYR A 96 -13.45 -34.23 -38.80
C TYR A 96 -12.39 -33.16 -39.06
N ARG A 97 -12.80 -31.90 -39.26
CA ARG A 97 -11.86 -30.78 -39.45
C ARG A 97 -11.00 -30.55 -38.20
N LEU A 98 -11.64 -30.45 -37.04
CA LEU A 98 -10.95 -30.32 -35.74
C LEU A 98 -10.06 -31.54 -35.48
N ALA A 99 -10.53 -32.75 -35.82
CA ALA A 99 -9.71 -33.95 -35.69
C ALA A 99 -8.43 -33.86 -36.53
N LEU A 100 -8.50 -33.42 -37.79
CA LEU A 100 -7.34 -33.25 -38.66
C LEU A 100 -6.36 -32.17 -38.15
N ASP A 101 -6.89 -31.08 -37.61
CA ASP A 101 -6.07 -30.01 -37.01
C ASP A 101 -5.32 -30.53 -35.79
N TYR A 102 -6.01 -31.20 -34.87
CA TYR A 102 -5.40 -31.82 -33.69
C TYR A 102 -4.41 -32.94 -34.05
N LEU A 103 -4.67 -33.73 -35.10
CA LEU A 103 -3.71 -34.71 -35.63
C LEU A 103 -2.45 -34.04 -36.18
N SER A 104 -2.56 -32.83 -36.73
CA SER A 104 -1.40 -32.06 -37.20
C SER A 104 -0.58 -31.51 -36.04
N HIS A 105 -1.24 -31.04 -34.97
CA HIS A 105 -0.57 -30.66 -33.72
C HIS A 105 0.14 -31.87 -33.08
N ALA A 106 -0.53 -33.03 -33.03
CA ALA A 106 0.07 -34.27 -32.56
C ALA A 106 1.31 -34.64 -33.40
N ALA A 107 1.23 -34.55 -34.74
CA ALA A 107 2.37 -34.84 -35.62
C ALA A 107 3.60 -33.97 -35.30
N GLY A 108 3.41 -32.69 -34.96
CA GLY A 108 4.51 -31.79 -34.58
C GLY A 108 5.27 -32.23 -33.32
N HIS A 109 4.62 -32.98 -32.43
CA HIS A 109 5.24 -33.54 -31.21
C HIS A 109 5.53 -35.04 -31.32
N ALA A 110 5.45 -35.60 -32.53
CA ALA A 110 5.74 -37.01 -32.76
C ALA A 110 7.26 -37.29 -32.88
N ASP A 111 8.12 -36.25 -32.80
CA ASP A 111 9.50 -36.36 -33.23
C ASP A 111 10.41 -37.12 -32.24
N ASP A 112 10.90 -38.25 -32.73
CA ASP A 112 12.32 -38.58 -32.76
C ASP A 112 12.49 -39.70 -33.80
N SER A 113 13.66 -39.80 -34.45
CA SER A 113 14.01 -40.80 -35.48
C SER A 113 13.73 -42.28 -35.12
N LYS A 114 13.38 -42.56 -33.86
CA LYS A 114 13.04 -43.86 -33.26
C LYS A 114 11.53 -44.06 -33.00
N ARG A 115 10.66 -43.10 -33.32
CA ARG A 115 9.20 -43.14 -33.01
C ARG A 115 8.30 -43.11 -34.25
N SER A 116 8.72 -43.76 -35.33
CA SER A 116 7.93 -44.01 -36.55
C SER A 116 6.49 -44.46 -36.26
N HIS A 117 6.29 -45.23 -35.17
CA HIS A 117 4.98 -45.71 -34.76
C HIS A 117 3.99 -44.57 -34.46
N ARG A 118 4.38 -43.47 -33.81
CA ARG A 118 3.45 -42.37 -33.48
C ARG A 118 2.99 -41.62 -34.72
N LEU A 119 3.91 -41.36 -35.65
CA LEU A 119 3.58 -40.72 -36.91
C LEU A 119 2.76 -41.64 -37.82
N THR A 120 3.00 -42.96 -37.74
CA THR A 120 2.16 -43.98 -38.36
C THR A 120 0.74 -43.94 -37.78
N ASP A 121 0.58 -43.92 -36.46
CA ASP A 121 -0.72 -43.79 -35.79
C ASP A 121 -1.46 -42.53 -36.30
N VAL A 122 -0.78 -41.39 -36.37
CA VAL A 122 -1.36 -40.14 -36.92
C VAL A 122 -1.77 -40.29 -38.39
N TYR A 123 -0.95 -40.90 -39.25
CA TYR A 123 -1.28 -41.06 -40.67
C TYR A 123 -2.42 -42.06 -40.90
N LEU A 124 -2.49 -43.13 -40.12
CA LEU A 124 -3.61 -44.07 -40.17
C LEU A 124 -4.91 -43.39 -39.76
N GLU A 125 -4.90 -42.57 -38.70
CA GLU A 125 -6.07 -41.79 -38.30
C GLU A 125 -6.45 -40.73 -39.33
N LYS A 126 -5.48 -40.00 -39.91
CA LYS A 126 -5.78 -39.07 -41.02
C LYS A 126 -6.43 -39.81 -42.19
N ALA A 127 -5.92 -40.97 -42.57
CA ALA A 127 -6.51 -41.78 -43.63
C ALA A 127 -7.96 -42.20 -43.31
N SER A 128 -8.22 -42.63 -42.06
CA SER A 128 -9.56 -42.96 -41.58
C SER A 128 -10.50 -41.76 -41.69
N VAL A 129 -10.09 -40.59 -41.17
CA VAL A 129 -10.90 -39.37 -41.19
C VAL A 129 -11.17 -38.89 -42.62
N PHE A 130 -10.18 -38.87 -43.50
CA PHE A 130 -10.40 -38.51 -44.91
C PHE A 130 -11.35 -39.48 -45.61
N ASN A 131 -11.27 -40.78 -45.31
CA ASN A 131 -12.21 -41.75 -45.84
C ASN A 131 -13.64 -41.52 -45.32
N GLN A 132 -13.80 -41.19 -44.04
CA GLN A 132 -15.09 -40.83 -43.44
C GLN A 132 -15.69 -39.56 -44.06
N MET A 133 -14.85 -38.62 -44.49
CA MET A 133 -15.26 -37.43 -45.25
C MET A 133 -15.57 -37.71 -46.73
N GLY A 134 -15.40 -38.95 -47.22
CA GLY A 134 -15.54 -39.30 -48.64
C GLY A 134 -14.37 -38.85 -49.52
N LEU A 135 -13.27 -38.36 -48.93
CA LEU A 135 -12.08 -37.87 -49.63
C LEU A 135 -11.09 -39.01 -49.87
N ARG A 136 -11.45 -39.90 -50.80
CA ARG A 136 -10.71 -41.15 -51.08
C ARG A 136 -9.25 -40.94 -51.44
N ASP A 137 -8.95 -40.00 -52.34
CA ASP A 137 -7.57 -39.78 -52.81
C ASP A 137 -6.67 -39.30 -51.68
N SER A 138 -7.19 -38.42 -50.81
CA SER A 138 -6.51 -37.99 -49.60
C SER A 138 -6.31 -39.15 -48.62
N ALA A 139 -7.30 -40.02 -48.45
CA ALA A 139 -7.18 -41.20 -47.59
C ALA A 139 -6.07 -42.15 -48.09
N LEU A 140 -6.04 -42.46 -49.39
CA LEU A 140 -5.01 -43.29 -50.01
C LEU A 140 -3.62 -42.67 -49.91
N LEU A 141 -3.51 -41.34 -50.06
CA LEU A 141 -2.25 -40.63 -49.87
C LEU A 141 -1.66 -40.87 -48.47
N TYR A 142 -2.49 -40.78 -47.43
CA TYR A 142 -2.02 -40.99 -46.05
C TYR A 142 -1.74 -42.47 -45.74
N ILE A 143 -2.44 -43.41 -46.35
CA ILE A 143 -2.04 -44.83 -46.33
C ILE A 143 -0.64 -45.01 -46.93
N LYS A 144 -0.38 -44.44 -48.12
CA LYS A 144 0.93 -44.50 -48.76
C LYS A 144 2.02 -43.88 -47.87
N ARG A 145 1.72 -42.79 -47.16
CA ARG A 145 2.64 -42.18 -46.18
C ARG A 145 2.87 -43.05 -44.95
N ALA A 146 1.88 -43.81 -44.49
CA ALA A 146 2.07 -44.78 -43.40
C ALA A 146 2.92 -45.98 -43.86
N GLU A 147 2.77 -46.41 -45.11
CA GLU A 147 3.53 -47.52 -45.70
C GLU A 147 5.03 -47.26 -45.79
N THR A 148 5.47 -46.00 -45.93
CA THR A 148 6.91 -45.65 -46.00
C THR A 148 7.67 -46.03 -44.73
N PHE A 149 6.98 -46.24 -43.61
CA PHE A 149 7.60 -46.67 -42.36
C PHE A 149 7.79 -48.19 -42.26
N ARG A 150 7.33 -48.99 -43.22
CA ARG A 150 7.61 -50.43 -43.24
C ARG A 150 9.11 -50.71 -43.46
N PRO A 151 9.69 -51.74 -42.81
CA PRO A 151 9.07 -52.72 -41.90
C PRO A 151 9.08 -52.28 -40.42
N ARG A 152 9.37 -51.02 -40.10
CA ARG A 152 9.61 -50.52 -38.74
C ARG A 152 8.32 -50.17 -37.96
N ILE A 153 7.15 -50.56 -38.47
CA ILE A 153 5.85 -50.34 -37.82
C ILE A 153 5.46 -51.54 -36.97
N ARG A 154 4.60 -51.34 -35.97
CA ARG A 154 4.12 -52.44 -35.12
C ARG A 154 3.12 -53.32 -35.90
N LYS A 155 2.98 -54.59 -35.49
CA LYS A 155 2.06 -55.54 -36.16
C LYS A 155 0.58 -55.12 -36.09
N ASP A 156 0.16 -54.47 -35.01
CA ASP A 156 -1.18 -53.89 -34.87
C ASP A 156 -1.43 -52.77 -35.88
N GLN A 157 -0.42 -51.93 -36.12
CA GLN A 157 -0.49 -50.85 -37.10
C GLN A 157 -0.54 -51.39 -38.51
N GLU A 158 0.23 -52.44 -38.80
CA GLU A 158 0.21 -53.11 -40.10
C GLU A 158 -1.17 -53.72 -40.41
N LYS A 159 -1.78 -54.36 -39.42
CA LYS A 159 -3.16 -54.86 -39.53
C LYS A 159 -4.15 -53.72 -39.77
N THR A 160 -4.07 -52.65 -38.98
CA THR A 160 -4.93 -51.47 -39.11
C THR A 160 -4.79 -50.81 -40.48
N LEU A 161 -3.56 -50.70 -40.99
CA LEU A 161 -3.26 -50.19 -42.33
C LEU A 161 -3.96 -51.02 -43.41
N GLN A 162 -3.84 -52.34 -43.36
CA GLN A 162 -4.51 -53.24 -44.32
C GLN A 162 -6.03 -53.12 -44.24
N GLU A 163 -6.60 -53.04 -43.03
CA GLU A 163 -8.03 -52.89 -42.83
C GLU A 163 -8.57 -51.56 -43.37
N ILE A 164 -7.87 -50.45 -43.11
CA ILE A 164 -8.27 -49.13 -43.63
C ILE A 164 -8.13 -49.12 -45.15
N ARG A 165 -7.02 -49.63 -45.69
CA ARG A 165 -6.80 -49.74 -47.14
C ARG A 165 -7.92 -50.53 -47.82
N THR A 166 -8.25 -51.70 -47.28
CA THR A 166 -9.33 -52.54 -47.82
C THR A 166 -10.68 -51.82 -47.78
N ARG A 167 -10.97 -51.07 -46.71
CA ARG A 167 -12.21 -50.27 -46.59
C ARG A 167 -12.27 -49.17 -47.64
N ILE A 168 -11.17 -48.44 -47.83
CA ILE A 168 -11.07 -47.38 -48.85
C ILE A 168 -11.24 -47.95 -50.26
N GLU A 169 -10.61 -49.09 -50.56
CA GLU A 169 -10.71 -49.78 -51.86
C GLU A 169 -12.13 -50.33 -52.11
N LYS A 170 -12.81 -50.81 -51.07
CA LYS A 170 -14.21 -51.27 -51.12
C LYS A 170 -15.24 -50.14 -51.05
N HIS A 171 -14.81 -48.87 -51.05
CA HIS A 171 -15.70 -47.70 -50.98
C HIS A 171 -16.60 -47.69 -49.74
N GLN A 172 -16.10 -48.22 -48.62
CA GLN A 172 -16.84 -48.28 -47.36
C GLN A 172 -16.57 -47.02 -46.52
N VAL A 173 -17.62 -46.24 -46.28
CA VAL A 173 -17.60 -45.03 -45.44
C VAL A 173 -18.34 -45.31 -44.14
N LEU A 174 -17.65 -45.15 -43.00
CA LEU A 174 -18.25 -45.20 -41.66
C LEU A 174 -18.60 -43.77 -41.24
N SER A 175 -19.75 -43.28 -41.65
CA SER A 175 -20.23 -41.96 -41.23
C SER A 175 -20.67 -41.97 -39.77
N VAL A 176 -20.35 -40.89 -39.05
CA VAL A 176 -20.84 -40.64 -37.69
C VAL A 176 -22.08 -39.76 -37.76
N SER A 177 -23.02 -39.93 -36.82
CA SER A 177 -24.22 -39.10 -36.72
C SER A 177 -23.86 -37.61 -36.53
N PRO A 178 -24.42 -36.69 -37.34
CA PRO A 178 -24.15 -35.24 -37.24
C PRO A 178 -24.46 -34.63 -35.86
N GLU A 179 -25.38 -35.22 -35.11
CA GLU A 179 -25.76 -34.75 -33.77
C GLU A 179 -24.60 -34.85 -32.77
N LYS A 180 -23.77 -35.90 -32.90
CA LYS A 180 -22.60 -36.10 -32.03
C LYS A 180 -21.49 -35.08 -32.29
N ASP A 181 -21.38 -34.60 -33.52
CA ASP A 181 -20.39 -33.58 -33.90
C ASP A 181 -20.70 -32.27 -33.19
N ILE A 182 -21.95 -31.82 -33.31
CA ILE A 182 -22.45 -30.59 -32.70
C ILE A 182 -22.25 -30.60 -31.18
N GLU A 183 -22.53 -31.72 -30.50
CA GLU A 183 -22.34 -31.84 -29.06
C GLU A 183 -20.87 -31.67 -28.65
N MET A 184 -19.94 -32.31 -29.37
CA MET A 184 -18.52 -32.28 -29.05
C MET A 184 -17.90 -30.89 -29.20
N VAL A 185 -18.27 -30.18 -30.27
CA VAL A 185 -17.83 -28.80 -30.51
C VAL A 185 -18.39 -27.87 -29.44
N GLN A 186 -19.68 -27.98 -29.12
CA GLN A 186 -20.32 -27.18 -28.08
C GLN A 186 -19.68 -27.38 -26.70
N ILE A 187 -19.24 -28.59 -26.35
CA ILE A 187 -18.54 -28.86 -25.09
C ILE A 187 -17.24 -28.08 -25.00
N GLN A 188 -16.46 -28.04 -26.10
CA GLN A 188 -15.19 -27.32 -26.15
C GLN A 188 -15.40 -25.81 -26.07
N ASP A 189 -16.35 -25.27 -26.83
CA ASP A 189 -16.68 -23.84 -26.81
C ASP A 189 -17.14 -23.39 -25.42
N ARG A 190 -18.04 -24.16 -24.79
CA ARG A 190 -18.53 -23.86 -23.42
C ARG A 190 -17.39 -23.87 -22.41
N TYR A 191 -16.44 -24.79 -22.55
CA TYR A 191 -15.26 -24.83 -21.69
C TYR A 191 -14.39 -23.57 -21.86
N GLU A 192 -14.11 -23.18 -23.10
CA GLU A 192 -13.28 -22.01 -23.39
C GLU A 192 -13.91 -20.71 -22.87
N VAL A 193 -15.22 -20.51 -23.09
CA VAL A 193 -15.97 -19.37 -22.56
C VAL A 193 -15.95 -19.36 -21.03
N ALA A 194 -16.18 -20.50 -20.37
CA ALA A 194 -16.17 -20.59 -18.91
C ALA A 194 -14.77 -20.26 -18.33
N VAL A 195 -13.70 -20.68 -19.00
CA VAL A 195 -12.33 -20.33 -18.60
C VAL A 195 -12.06 -18.84 -18.79
N ALA A 196 -12.51 -18.25 -19.90
CA ALA A 196 -12.37 -16.81 -20.15
C ALA A 196 -13.10 -15.96 -19.10
N GLN A 197 -14.34 -16.33 -18.75
CA GLN A 197 -15.12 -15.67 -17.70
C GLN A 197 -14.41 -15.72 -16.34
N ARG A 198 -13.84 -16.87 -15.95
CA ARG A 198 -13.08 -16.99 -14.69
C ARG A 198 -11.86 -16.07 -14.67
N LYS A 199 -11.12 -15.97 -15.78
CA LYS A 199 -9.97 -15.06 -15.89
C LYS A 199 -10.39 -13.59 -15.78
N ALA A 200 -11.49 -13.21 -16.43
CA ALA A 200 -12.03 -11.85 -16.33
C ALA A 200 -12.44 -11.50 -14.90
N LEU A 201 -13.10 -12.42 -14.20
CA LEU A 201 -13.51 -12.22 -12.80
C LEU A 201 -12.29 -12.12 -11.85
N GLN A 202 -11.27 -12.95 -12.07
CA GLN A 202 -10.00 -12.84 -11.31
C GLN A 202 -9.35 -11.47 -11.51
N LEU A 203 -9.29 -10.98 -12.75
CA LEU A 203 -8.73 -9.66 -13.05
C LEU A 203 -9.51 -8.54 -12.34
N GLN A 204 -10.86 -8.60 -12.36
CA GLN A 204 -11.71 -7.65 -11.65
C GLN A 204 -11.44 -7.66 -10.13
N LEU A 205 -11.28 -8.84 -9.53
CA LEU A 205 -10.93 -8.97 -8.11
C LEU A 205 -9.56 -8.35 -7.80
N TYR A 206 -8.54 -8.58 -8.65
CA TYR A 206 -7.22 -7.95 -8.47
C TYR A 206 -7.29 -6.42 -8.52
N ILE A 207 -8.04 -5.86 -9.47
CA ILE A 207 -8.24 -4.41 -9.58
C ILE A 207 -8.93 -3.88 -8.31
N ALA A 208 -9.95 -4.57 -7.80
CA ALA A 208 -10.64 -4.18 -6.56
C ALA A 208 -9.70 -4.18 -5.35
N TYR A 209 -8.83 -5.19 -5.20
CA TYR A 209 -7.84 -5.23 -4.13
C TYR A 209 -6.82 -4.09 -4.21
N LEU A 210 -6.36 -3.75 -5.42
CA LEU A 210 -5.46 -2.62 -5.63
C LEU A 210 -6.11 -1.29 -5.24
N LEU A 211 -7.38 -1.08 -5.56
CA LEU A 211 -8.13 0.10 -5.15
C LEU A 211 -8.28 0.20 -3.63
N LEU A 212 -8.59 -0.91 -2.95
CA LEU A 212 -8.68 -0.95 -1.49
C LEU A 212 -7.34 -0.62 -0.82
N LEU A 213 -6.23 -1.15 -1.36
CA LEU A 213 -4.89 -0.83 -0.88
C LEU A 213 -4.58 0.67 -1.04
N LEU A 214 -4.92 1.26 -2.18
CA LEU A 214 -4.70 2.69 -2.44
C LEU A 214 -5.51 3.56 -1.46
N VAL A 215 -6.75 3.20 -1.17
CA VAL A 215 -7.57 3.89 -0.15
C VAL A 215 -6.95 3.75 1.25
N ALA A 216 -6.46 2.58 1.63
CA ALA A 216 -5.79 2.38 2.91
C ALA A 216 -4.52 3.24 3.05
N VAL A 217 -3.72 3.34 1.98
CA VAL A 217 -2.51 4.17 1.95
C VAL A 217 -2.86 5.66 2.09
N THR A 218 -3.86 6.15 1.36
CA THR A 218 -4.26 7.57 1.46
C THR A 218 -4.76 7.92 2.86
N ILE A 219 -5.57 7.05 3.48
CA ILE A 219 -6.00 7.21 4.89
C ILE A 219 -4.78 7.23 5.83
N GLY A 220 -3.83 6.30 5.64
CA GLY A 220 -2.59 6.23 6.43
C GLY A 220 -1.77 7.52 6.37
N VAL A 221 -1.58 8.08 5.16
CA VAL A 221 -0.87 9.34 4.94
C VAL A 221 -1.59 10.51 5.61
N VAL A 222 -2.91 10.62 5.47
CA VAL A 222 -3.70 11.69 6.10
C VAL A 222 -3.61 11.62 7.63
N VAL A 223 -3.71 10.42 8.22
CA VAL A 223 -3.60 10.23 9.67
C VAL A 223 -2.20 10.58 10.17
N TRP A 224 -1.17 10.11 9.47
CA TRP A 224 0.23 10.42 9.81
C TRP A 224 0.49 11.93 9.75
N PHE A 225 0.06 12.59 8.67
CA PHE A 225 0.23 14.03 8.50
C PHE A 225 -0.48 14.83 9.60
N ARG A 226 -1.74 14.48 9.93
CA ARG A 226 -2.48 15.09 11.04
C ARG A 226 -1.79 14.88 12.39
N ARG A 227 -1.25 13.69 12.65
CA ARG A 227 -0.49 13.42 13.89
C ARG A 227 0.78 14.25 13.95
N ARG A 228 1.53 14.34 12.85
CA ARG A 228 2.77 15.13 12.76
C ARG A 228 2.51 16.61 13.00
N LEU A 229 1.48 17.19 12.36
CA LEU A 229 1.08 18.57 12.59
C LEU A 229 0.70 18.82 14.06
N ARG A 230 -0.17 17.98 14.64
CA ARG A 230 -0.55 18.11 16.06
C ARG A 230 0.67 18.06 16.99
N GLN A 231 1.66 17.23 16.70
CA GLN A 231 2.88 17.15 17.50
C GLN A 231 3.69 18.44 17.39
N GLN A 232 3.89 18.97 16.18
CA GLN A 232 4.62 20.24 15.98
C GLN A 232 3.91 21.43 16.65
N THR A 233 2.58 21.55 16.53
CA THR A 233 1.82 22.62 17.20
C THR A 233 1.93 22.53 18.72
N ARG A 234 1.90 21.31 19.30
CA ARG A 234 2.07 21.12 20.75
C ARG A 234 3.45 21.55 21.22
N SER A 235 4.51 21.20 20.48
CA SER A 235 5.86 21.64 20.82
C SER A 235 6.00 23.16 20.75
N TYR A 236 5.42 23.80 19.72
CA TYR A 236 5.41 25.26 19.60
C TYR A 236 4.73 25.94 20.80
N ARG A 237 3.55 25.48 21.19
CA ARG A 237 2.82 26.03 22.35
C ARG A 237 3.55 25.85 23.67
N LYS A 238 4.20 24.70 23.88
CA LYS A 238 5.03 24.47 25.07
C LYS A 238 6.19 25.44 25.14
N LEU A 239 6.94 25.60 24.04
CA LEU A 239 8.05 26.55 23.99
C LEU A 239 7.58 27.97 24.25
N GLN A 240 6.43 28.36 23.69
CA GLN A 240 5.84 29.67 23.92
C GLN A 240 5.54 29.92 25.40
N GLN A 241 4.92 28.95 26.08
CA GLN A 241 4.66 29.03 27.53
C GLN A 241 5.95 29.07 28.36
N GLU A 242 6.95 28.25 28.01
CA GLU A 242 8.26 28.26 28.67
C GLU A 242 8.96 29.60 28.49
N THR A 243 8.91 30.21 27.30
CA THR A 243 9.51 31.53 27.06
C THR A 243 8.81 32.63 27.86
N GLU A 244 7.48 32.61 27.95
CA GLU A 244 6.72 33.59 28.75
C GLU A 244 7.06 33.45 30.25
N GLN A 245 7.08 32.22 30.78
CA GLN A 245 7.47 31.96 32.16
C GLN A 245 8.92 32.34 32.46
N ASN A 246 9.84 32.05 31.55
CA ASN A 246 11.25 32.38 31.70
C ASN A 246 11.47 33.91 31.72
N ILE A 247 10.80 34.66 30.82
CA ILE A 247 10.84 36.13 30.84
C ILE A 247 10.34 36.66 32.20
N GLN A 248 9.23 36.12 32.72
CA GLN A 248 8.71 36.51 34.03
C GLN A 248 9.68 36.19 35.18
N GLN A 249 10.28 35.00 35.18
CA GLN A 249 11.26 34.59 36.20
C GLN A 249 12.54 35.45 36.14
N THR A 250 13.02 35.74 34.93
CA THR A 250 14.19 36.59 34.71
C THR A 250 13.93 38.01 35.19
N LEU A 251 12.74 38.56 34.93
CA LEU A 251 12.34 39.88 35.45
C LEU A 251 12.31 39.93 36.98
N GLN A 252 11.96 38.84 37.66
CA GLN A 252 11.88 38.75 39.13
C GLN A 252 13.24 38.54 39.81
N ARG A 253 14.30 38.23 39.05
CA ARG A 253 15.62 37.92 39.60
C ARG A 253 16.37 39.22 39.95
N LYS A 254 16.46 39.52 41.25
CA LYS A 254 17.09 40.75 41.77
C LYS A 254 18.59 40.92 41.45
N ASP A 255 19.29 39.83 41.11
CA ASP A 255 20.74 39.85 40.86
C ASP A 255 21.11 39.94 39.36
N ALA A 256 20.14 39.96 38.45
CA ALA A 256 20.41 40.00 37.01
C ALA A 256 20.64 41.43 36.53
N THR A 257 21.74 41.65 35.80
CA THR A 257 21.96 42.95 35.13
C THR A 257 21.07 43.06 33.90
N ILE A 258 20.67 44.28 33.53
CA ILE A 258 19.78 44.49 32.37
C ILE A 258 20.40 44.01 31.03
N ASP A 259 21.73 43.90 30.97
CA ASP A 259 22.48 43.35 29.83
C ASP A 259 22.29 41.83 29.69
N GLU A 260 22.35 41.10 30.80
CA GLU A 260 22.11 39.65 30.84
C GLU A 260 20.64 39.32 30.53
N MET A 261 19.71 40.12 31.05
CA MET A 261 18.29 39.96 30.77
C MET A 261 17.98 40.16 29.28
N LYS A 262 18.56 41.19 28.65
CA LYS A 262 18.33 41.48 27.23
C LYS A 262 18.86 40.36 26.34
N THR A 263 20.07 39.88 26.61
CA THR A 263 20.72 38.84 25.79
C THR A 263 20.00 37.49 25.86
N GLU A 264 19.56 37.05 27.05
CA GLU A 264 18.78 35.81 27.19
C GLU A 264 17.44 35.89 26.43
N ILE A 265 16.74 37.02 26.54
CA ILE A 265 15.42 37.19 25.93
C ILE A 265 15.51 37.28 24.41
N ASP A 266 16.51 37.97 23.86
CA ASP A 266 16.76 38.02 22.42
C ASP A 266 17.08 36.64 21.85
N ASN A 267 17.88 35.83 22.55
CA ASN A 267 18.17 34.45 22.15
C ASN A 267 16.92 33.58 22.09
N ARG A 268 16.08 33.62 23.13
CA ARG A 268 14.82 32.86 23.19
C ARG A 268 13.80 33.30 22.15
N LEU A 269 13.72 34.60 21.88
CA LEU A 269 12.85 35.12 20.83
C LEU A 269 13.30 34.65 19.45
N ASN A 270 14.61 34.54 19.22
CA ASN A 270 15.15 34.01 17.98
C ASN A 270 14.84 32.52 17.79
N GLU A 271 14.95 31.70 18.85
CA GLU A 271 14.50 30.30 18.83
C GLU A 271 13.01 30.17 18.46
N LEU A 272 12.16 31.02 19.05
CA LEU A 272 10.73 31.04 18.78
C LEU A 272 10.43 31.44 17.33
N LYS A 273 11.14 32.44 16.78
CA LYS A 273 11.00 32.86 15.38
C LYS A 273 11.42 31.77 14.40
N GLN A 274 12.53 31.08 14.65
CA GLN A 274 12.98 29.96 13.81
C GLN A 274 11.96 28.82 13.81
N LEU A 275 11.40 28.49 14.98
CA LEU A 275 10.39 27.45 15.08
C LEU A 275 9.07 27.86 14.39
N LYS A 276 8.66 29.13 14.49
CA LYS A 276 7.49 29.68 13.78
C LYS A 276 7.63 29.55 12.26
N ALA A 277 8.82 29.81 11.72
CA ALA A 277 9.09 29.67 10.28
C ALA A 277 9.01 28.21 9.78
N SER A 278 9.17 27.23 10.68
CA SER A 278 9.07 25.80 10.34
C SER A 278 7.63 25.26 10.28
N LEU A 279 6.63 26.06 10.67
CA LEU A 279 5.22 25.66 10.65
C LEU A 279 4.56 25.98 9.30
N PRO A 280 3.82 25.02 8.69
CA PRO A 280 3.22 25.19 7.37
C PRO A 280 1.97 26.09 7.32
N ALA A 281 1.49 26.59 8.46
CA ALA A 281 0.34 27.48 8.55
C ALA A 281 0.54 28.53 9.65
N PRO A 282 -0.04 29.74 9.51
CA PRO A 282 -0.06 30.73 10.59
C PRO A 282 -0.80 30.14 11.78
N VAL A 283 -0.10 29.92 12.90
CA VAL A 283 -0.74 29.58 14.17
C VAL A 283 -1.27 30.89 14.74
N GLU A 284 -2.60 31.08 14.71
CA GLU A 284 -3.27 32.20 15.39
C GLU A 284 -3.25 31.97 16.91
N ASP A 285 -2.12 32.25 17.56
CA ASP A 285 -2.04 32.42 19.01
C ASP A 285 -1.65 33.90 19.29
N ALA A 286 -2.50 34.83 18.84
CA ALA A 286 -2.25 36.28 18.89
C ALA A 286 -1.98 36.79 20.32
N LYS A 287 -2.73 36.29 21.31
CA LYS A 287 -2.68 36.82 22.69
C LYS A 287 -1.34 36.63 23.39
N THR A 288 -0.65 35.51 23.15
CA THR A 288 0.64 35.20 23.79
C THR A 288 1.82 35.72 22.96
N ILE A 289 1.65 35.92 21.65
CA ILE A 289 2.63 36.66 20.84
C ILE A 289 2.63 38.14 21.26
N ASP A 290 1.44 38.73 21.43
CA ASP A 290 1.29 40.12 21.86
C ASP A 290 1.88 40.34 23.27
N SER A 291 1.75 39.38 24.20
CA SER A 291 2.36 39.48 25.54
C SER A 291 3.89 39.42 25.48
N ILE A 292 4.47 38.50 24.70
CA ILE A 292 5.93 38.38 24.52
C ILE A 292 6.50 39.62 23.81
N GLU A 293 5.82 40.12 22.78
CA GLU A 293 6.23 41.34 22.07
C GLU A 293 6.15 42.58 22.96
N GLN A 294 5.12 42.70 23.81
CA GLN A 294 5.02 43.79 24.79
C GLN A 294 6.08 43.70 25.90
N MET A 295 6.34 42.51 26.43
CA MET A 295 7.41 42.31 27.42
C MET A 295 8.78 42.66 26.83
N LYS A 296 9.06 42.21 25.60
CA LYS A 296 10.29 42.58 24.89
C LYS A 296 10.42 44.09 24.74
N LEU A 297 9.38 44.76 24.26
CA LEU A 297 9.39 46.21 24.08
C LEU A 297 9.66 46.94 25.41
N GLY A 298 9.07 46.46 26.51
CA GLY A 298 9.31 47.02 27.85
C GLY A 298 10.79 46.91 28.24
N ILE A 299 11.40 45.74 28.01
CA ILE A 299 12.79 45.47 28.38
C ILE A 299 13.75 46.27 27.51
N ASP A 300 13.50 46.35 26.21
CA ASP A 300 14.29 47.18 25.29
C ASP A 300 14.22 48.66 25.69
N THR A 301 13.03 49.15 26.05
CA THR A 301 12.83 50.52 26.51
C THR A 301 13.59 50.77 27.82
N LEU A 302 13.49 49.87 28.80
CA LEU A 302 14.19 49.99 30.08
C LEU A 302 15.71 49.93 29.89
N TYR A 303 16.20 49.05 29.02
CA TYR A 303 17.61 48.97 28.64
C TYR A 303 18.10 50.30 28.07
N THR A 304 17.35 50.89 27.13
CA THR A 304 17.71 52.19 26.55
C THR A 304 17.72 53.30 27.59
N ILE A 305 16.76 53.31 28.53
CA ILE A 305 16.72 54.27 29.64
C ILE A 305 17.99 54.13 30.51
N MET A 306 18.30 52.91 30.96
CA MET A 306 19.41 52.65 31.88
C MET A 306 20.79 52.87 31.24
N LYS A 307 20.94 52.67 29.92
CA LYS A 307 22.19 52.88 29.19
C LYS A 307 22.33 54.28 28.59
N GLY A 308 21.39 55.19 28.84
CA GLY A 308 21.45 56.57 28.35
C GLY A 308 21.26 56.72 26.84
N GLY A 309 20.50 55.82 26.20
CA GLY A 309 20.18 55.96 24.78
C GLY A 309 19.12 57.04 24.51
N ASN A 310 18.83 57.27 23.23
CA ASN A 310 17.89 58.31 22.80
C ASN A 310 16.43 57.96 23.13
N LEU A 311 15.80 58.77 23.99
CA LEU A 311 14.41 58.64 24.44
C LEU A 311 13.44 59.60 23.72
N SER A 312 13.93 60.46 22.81
CA SER A 312 13.13 61.52 22.18
C SER A 312 11.97 61.00 21.32
N GLN A 313 12.11 59.78 20.80
CA GLN A 313 11.12 59.12 19.94
C GLN A 313 10.17 58.18 20.70
N MET A 314 10.40 57.99 22.00
CA MET A 314 9.58 57.09 22.83
C MET A 314 8.31 57.80 23.31
N GLY A 315 7.19 57.09 23.26
CA GLY A 315 5.87 57.64 23.56
C GLY A 315 5.05 56.75 24.47
N LYS A 316 3.72 56.80 24.27
CA LYS A 316 2.75 56.09 25.12
C LYS A 316 2.87 54.57 25.00
N ARG A 317 3.31 54.06 23.84
CA ARG A 317 3.48 52.62 23.59
C ARG A 317 4.62 52.04 24.44
N GLU A 318 5.76 52.72 24.47
CA GLU A 318 6.94 52.37 25.26
C GLU A 318 6.67 52.56 26.76
N GLN A 319 5.94 53.62 27.13
CA GLN A 319 5.48 53.83 28.51
C GLN A 319 4.63 52.65 28.99
N LEU A 320 3.63 52.23 28.21
CA LEU A 320 2.77 51.10 28.57
C LEU A 320 3.59 49.80 28.70
N ALA A 321 4.53 49.56 27.78
CA ALA A 321 5.35 48.36 27.80
C ALA A 321 6.27 48.27 29.03
N VAL A 322 6.91 49.39 29.41
CA VAL A 322 7.71 49.48 30.64
C VAL A 322 6.84 49.30 31.88
N ASN A 323 5.67 49.93 31.91
CA ASN A 323 4.72 49.84 33.02
C ASN A 323 4.22 48.40 33.26
N VAL A 324 4.14 47.58 32.20
CA VAL A 324 3.75 46.16 32.27
C VAL A 324 4.86 45.31 32.92
N ILE A 325 6.13 45.59 32.64
CA ILE A 325 7.25 44.80 33.18
C ILE A 325 7.74 45.30 34.55
N MET A 326 7.51 46.58 34.87
CA MET A 326 8.04 47.22 36.07
C MET A 326 7.63 46.54 37.39
N PRO A 327 6.38 46.07 37.60
CA PRO A 327 6.00 45.40 38.85
C PRO A 327 6.86 44.17 39.17
N SER A 328 7.36 43.49 38.12
CA SER A 328 8.22 42.32 38.26
C SER A 328 9.69 42.69 38.48
N PHE A 329 10.13 43.81 37.91
CA PHE A 329 11.52 44.29 37.97
C PHE A 329 11.81 45.11 39.23
N ASP A 330 10.97 46.10 39.51
CA ASP A 330 11.07 46.99 40.68
C ASP A 330 9.66 47.40 41.12
N TYR A 331 9.18 46.73 42.18
CA TYR A 331 7.83 46.90 42.70
C TYR A 331 7.56 48.31 43.22
N ASP A 332 8.54 48.91 43.92
CA ASP A 332 8.38 50.22 44.56
C ASP A 332 8.35 51.32 43.50
N LEU A 333 9.24 51.24 42.50
CA LEU A 333 9.22 52.10 41.33
C LEU A 333 7.92 51.94 40.54
N SER A 334 7.44 50.69 40.37
CA SER A 334 6.19 50.40 39.69
C SER A 334 4.99 51.07 40.37
N TYR A 335 4.90 50.98 41.70
CA TYR A 335 3.81 51.56 42.46
C TYR A 335 3.69 53.07 42.23
N VAL A 336 4.82 53.76 42.03
CA VAL A 336 4.83 55.20 41.77
C VAL A 336 4.49 55.52 40.31
N ILE A 337 5.12 54.86 39.33
CA ILE A 337 4.91 55.20 37.91
C ILE A 337 3.54 54.75 37.37
N ASN A 338 2.97 53.69 37.93
CA ASN A 338 1.64 53.18 37.57
C ASN A 338 0.52 53.82 38.37
N ASN A 339 0.84 54.72 39.30
CA ASN A 339 -0.17 55.34 40.14
C ASN A 339 -1.10 56.26 39.31
N PRO A 340 -2.41 55.96 39.23
CA PRO A 340 -3.37 56.80 38.52
C PRO A 340 -3.43 58.22 39.08
N HIS A 341 -3.07 58.42 40.35
CA HIS A 341 -3.10 59.72 41.01
C HIS A 341 -2.04 60.70 40.48
N TYR A 342 -0.90 60.22 39.99
CA TYR A 342 0.15 61.08 39.44
C TYR A 342 0.01 61.31 37.94
N ALA A 343 -0.56 60.35 37.20
CA ALA A 343 -0.80 60.43 35.76
C ALA A 343 0.41 60.98 34.99
N PHE A 344 1.56 60.30 35.11
CA PHE A 344 2.77 60.70 34.39
C PHE A 344 2.59 60.55 32.89
N THR A 345 3.09 61.54 32.16
CA THR A 345 3.32 61.45 30.72
C THR A 345 4.49 60.51 30.44
N PRO A 346 4.70 60.03 29.19
CA PRO A 346 5.85 59.19 28.85
C PRO A 346 7.18 59.79 29.31
N LYS A 347 7.40 61.08 29.03
CA LYS A 347 8.63 61.79 29.42
C LYS A 347 8.83 61.88 30.93
N GLU A 348 7.76 62.12 31.69
CA GLU A 348 7.82 62.14 33.16
C GLU A 348 8.08 60.73 33.72
N THR A 349 7.52 59.69 33.11
CA THR A 349 7.74 58.29 33.49
C THR A 349 9.20 57.90 33.30
N PHE A 350 9.76 58.14 32.11
CA PHE A 350 11.16 57.83 31.82
C PHE A 350 12.10 58.68 32.69
N TYR A 351 11.77 59.97 32.89
CA TYR A 351 12.54 60.85 33.78
C TYR A 351 12.58 60.29 35.20
N TYR A 352 11.45 59.83 35.73
CA TYR A 352 11.38 59.26 37.08
C TYR A 352 12.19 57.97 37.20
N ILE A 353 12.14 57.10 36.18
CA ILE A 353 12.97 55.89 36.13
C ILE A 353 14.46 56.27 36.13
N MET A 354 14.88 57.26 35.33
CA MET A 354 16.28 57.73 35.31
C MET A 354 16.71 58.33 36.66
N GLU A 355 15.84 59.12 37.31
CA GLU A 355 16.08 59.70 38.64
C GLU A 355 16.23 58.60 39.70
N HIS A 356 15.36 57.59 39.69
CA HIS A 356 15.41 56.44 40.59
C HIS A 356 16.71 55.65 40.45
N ASN A 357 17.26 55.57 39.24
CA ASN A 357 18.52 54.88 38.93
C ASN A 357 19.77 55.79 39.09
N GLY A 358 19.63 56.98 39.69
CA GLY A 358 20.76 57.84 40.04
C GLY A 358 21.44 58.55 38.85
N MET A 359 20.77 58.66 37.70
CA MET A 359 21.33 59.34 36.52
C MET A 359 21.39 60.86 36.73
N THR A 360 22.41 61.51 36.20
CA THR A 360 22.60 62.97 36.35
C THR A 360 21.66 63.77 35.45
N ASP A 361 21.50 65.08 35.71
CA ASP A 361 20.65 65.94 34.89
C ASP A 361 21.25 66.16 33.48
N GLU A 362 22.57 66.08 33.32
CA GLU A 362 23.25 66.08 32.03
C GLU A 362 22.91 64.82 31.22
N GLN A 363 22.99 63.64 31.85
CA GLN A 363 22.63 62.37 31.21
C GLN A 363 21.16 62.34 30.79
N LYS A 364 20.26 62.92 31.59
CA LYS A 364 18.84 63.09 31.24
C LYS A 364 18.67 64.04 30.05
N ALA A 365 19.38 65.18 30.04
CA ALA A 365 19.31 66.14 28.94
C ALA A 365 19.73 65.51 27.62
N GLU A 366 20.82 64.73 27.64
CA GLU A 366 21.34 63.97 26.50
C GLU A 366 20.33 62.91 26.01
N ALA A 367 19.84 62.05 26.92
CA ALA A 367 18.89 60.99 26.58
C ALA A 367 17.58 61.56 25.99
N PHE A 368 17.06 62.67 26.52
CA PHE A 368 15.87 63.34 25.97
C PHE A 368 16.15 64.20 24.73
N CYS A 369 17.42 64.37 24.34
CA CYS A 369 17.86 65.30 23.30
C CYS A 369 17.28 66.72 23.52
N CYS A 370 17.38 67.23 24.74
CA CYS A 370 16.77 68.50 25.14
C CYS A 370 17.72 69.36 25.99
N THR A 371 17.35 70.61 26.23
CA THR A 371 18.16 71.53 27.03
C THR A 371 18.04 71.24 28.53
N ALA A 372 19.06 71.59 29.30
CA ALA A 372 19.02 71.49 30.77
C ALA A 372 17.81 72.23 31.40
N GLN A 373 17.35 73.31 30.76
CA GLN A 373 16.14 74.02 31.18
C GLN A 373 14.87 73.18 30.99
N ALA A 374 14.78 72.39 29.92
CA ALA A 374 13.67 71.47 29.69
C ALA A 374 13.64 70.33 30.73
N VAL A 375 14.81 69.79 31.09
CA VAL A 375 14.98 68.81 32.17
C VAL A 375 14.47 69.36 33.51
N ARG A 376 14.88 70.57 33.88
CA ARG A 376 14.38 71.27 35.09
C ARG A 376 12.86 71.49 35.05
N SER A 377 12.31 71.80 33.89
CA SER A 377 10.86 71.94 33.71
C SER A 377 10.10 70.63 33.92
N ILE A 378 10.64 69.50 33.45
CA ILE A 378 10.07 68.16 33.70
C ILE A 378 10.10 67.86 35.20
N LYS A 379 11.25 68.05 35.86
CA LYS A 379 11.42 67.85 37.31
C LYS A 379 10.40 68.65 38.12
N SER A 380 10.25 69.94 37.81
CA SER A 380 9.31 70.83 38.49
C SER A 380 7.85 70.40 38.31
N ARG A 381 7.44 70.03 37.08
CA ARG A 381 6.07 69.55 36.79
C ARG A 381 5.76 68.26 37.52
N MET A 382 6.70 67.32 37.53
CA MET A 382 6.57 66.04 38.23
C MET A 382 6.46 66.25 39.75
N LYS A 383 7.35 67.05 40.33
CA LYS A 383 7.32 67.41 41.77
C LYS A 383 5.99 68.03 42.16
N ARG A 384 5.46 68.98 41.36
CA ARG A 384 4.14 69.58 41.58
C ARG A 384 3.02 68.55 41.53
N LYS A 385 3.08 67.53 40.66
CA LYS A 385 2.08 66.45 40.61
C LYS A 385 2.09 65.58 41.88
N MET A 386 3.28 65.32 42.43
CA MET A 386 3.44 64.55 43.67
C MET A 386 3.05 65.36 44.91
N GLU A 387 3.31 66.67 44.92
CA GLU A 387 3.04 67.58 46.05
C GLU A 387 1.61 68.14 46.10
N ASN A 388 1.01 68.48 44.95
CA ASN A 388 -0.29 69.17 44.93
C ASN A 388 -1.47 68.30 45.35
N ARG A 389 -1.29 66.99 45.55
CA ARG A 389 -2.38 66.06 45.89
C ARG A 389 -2.07 65.11 47.05
N THR A 390 -0.98 65.36 47.79
CA THR A 390 -0.72 64.79 49.12
C THR A 390 -1.39 65.57 50.25
N LYS A 391 -2.09 66.68 49.96
CA LYS A 391 -3.01 67.32 50.92
C LYS A 391 -4.31 66.51 50.99
N PRO A 392 -4.70 65.99 52.16
CA PRO A 392 -6.00 65.35 52.32
C PRO A 392 -7.10 66.38 52.05
N SER A 393 -8.07 66.00 51.21
CA SER A 393 -9.37 66.69 51.11
C SER A 393 -10.23 66.36 52.31
#